data_AF-A0A6L5YGC0-F1
#
_entry.id   AF-A0A6L5YGC0-F1
#
_cell.length_a   1.000
_cell.length_b   1.000
_cell.length_c   1.000
_cell.angle_alpha   90.00
_cell.angle_beta   90.00
_cell.angle_gamma   90.00
#
_symmetry.space_group_name_H-M   'P 1'
#
loop_
_entity.id
_entity.type
_entity.pdbx_description
1 polymer ?
#
loop_
_entity_poly.entity_id
_entity_poly.type
_entity_poly.pdbx_seq_one_letter_code
_entity_poly.pdbx_strand_id
1 'polypeptide(L)'
;MTENEAIARIIDHFDVHHHDNRPHPLLDEAVGMAIKALEEVQQYRQIGTVEECREAVDKQTAISIELIEGKYFCPKCHNLMPYPGYCGCWQKVY
;
A
#
# COMPACT_ATOMS: atom_id res chain seq x y z
N MET A 1 4.61 -8.12 -18.66
CA MET A 1 4.57 -9.19 -17.67
C MET A 1 3.94 -8.62 -16.41
N THR A 2 2.82 -9.17 -15.97
CA THR A 2 2.20 -8.81 -14.68
C THR A 2 2.83 -9.63 -13.56
N GLU A 3 2.67 -9.21 -12.31
CA GLU A 3 3.11 -9.96 -11.14
C GLU A 3 2.42 -11.33 -11.08
N ASN A 4 1.15 -11.42 -11.46
CA ASN A 4 0.42 -12.69 -11.54
C ASN A 4 1.01 -13.63 -12.59
N GLU A 5 1.42 -13.11 -13.75
CA GLU A 5 2.13 -13.89 -14.77
C GLU A 5 3.51 -14.36 -14.28
N ALA A 6 4.20 -13.54 -13.48
CA ALA A 6 5.49 -13.90 -12.90
C ALA A 6 5.33 -14.99 -11.82
N ILE A 7 4.37 -14.85 -10.90
CA ILE A 7 4.05 -15.84 -9.87
C ILE A 7 3.67 -17.18 -10.52
N ALA A 8 2.80 -17.16 -11.53
CA ALA A 8 2.40 -18.38 -12.25
C ALA A 8 3.60 -19.11 -12.87
N ARG A 9 4.53 -18.37 -13.48
CA ARG A 9 5.77 -18.95 -14.02
C ARG A 9 6.70 -19.51 -12.95
N ILE A 10 6.82 -18.83 -11.81
CA ILE A 10 7.63 -19.29 -10.68
C ILE A 10 7.09 -20.63 -10.16
N ILE A 11 5.77 -20.72 -9.96
CA ILE A 11 5.11 -21.94 -9.48
C ILE A 11 5.26 -23.07 -10.49
N ASP A 12 4.93 -22.84 -11.76
CA ASP A 12 5.05 -23.86 -12.82
C ASP A 12 6.47 -24.42 -12.94
N HIS A 13 7.48 -23.55 -12.92
CA HIS A 13 8.87 -23.97 -12.97
C HIS A 13 9.31 -24.69 -11.70
N PHE A 14 8.89 -24.20 -10.53
CA PHE A 14 9.21 -24.84 -9.26
C PHE A 14 8.61 -26.24 -9.17
N ASP A 15 7.35 -26.42 -9.55
CA ASP A 15 6.68 -27.73 -9.56
C ASP A 15 7.42 -28.72 -10.47
N VAL A 16 7.78 -28.32 -11.68
CA VAL A 16 8.51 -29.16 -12.66
C VAL A 16 9.89 -29.61 -12.13
N HIS A 17 10.58 -28.76 -11.36
CA HIS A 17 11.93 -29.05 -10.89
C HIS A 17 12.00 -29.62 -9.47
N HIS A 18 10.91 -29.53 -8.70
CA HIS A 18 10.76 -30.11 -7.36
C HIS A 18 10.15 -31.52 -7.39
N HIS A 19 10.54 -32.33 -8.39
CA HIS A 19 10.02 -33.69 -8.62
C HIS A 19 10.93 -34.81 -8.10
N ASP A 20 12.08 -34.48 -7.49
CA ASP A 20 13.04 -35.46 -6.97
C ASP A 20 12.65 -36.08 -5.63
N ASN A 21 11.45 -35.74 -5.12
CA ASN A 21 10.83 -36.31 -3.91
C ASN A 21 11.70 -36.15 -2.64
N ARG A 22 12.61 -35.17 -2.66
CA ARG A 22 13.49 -34.79 -1.56
C ARG A 22 13.07 -33.40 -1.06
N PRO A 23 13.02 -33.19 0.26
CA PRO A 23 12.76 -31.86 0.79
C PRO A 23 13.92 -30.92 0.44
N HIS A 24 13.62 -29.74 -0.10
CA HIS A 24 14.59 -28.68 -0.36
C HIS A 24 14.21 -27.39 0.39
N PRO A 25 14.27 -27.37 1.74
CA PRO A 25 13.62 -26.33 2.55
C PRO A 25 14.06 -24.89 2.22
N LEU A 26 15.34 -24.70 1.90
CA LEU A 26 15.87 -23.37 1.54
C LEU A 26 15.35 -22.85 0.20
N LEU A 27 15.03 -23.75 -0.74
CA LEU A 27 14.47 -23.38 -2.03
C LEU A 27 12.98 -23.07 -1.88
N ASP A 28 12.26 -23.91 -1.13
CA ASP A 28 10.85 -23.73 -0.81
C ASP A 28 10.62 -22.38 -0.12
N GLU A 29 11.47 -22.06 0.86
CA GLU A 29 11.46 -20.77 1.55
C GLU A 29 11.79 -19.60 0.61
N ALA A 30 12.82 -19.71 -0.23
CA ALA A 30 13.20 -18.67 -1.17
C ALA A 30 12.09 -18.37 -2.19
N VAL A 31 11.44 -19.41 -2.72
CA VAL A 31 10.31 -19.29 -3.64
C VAL A 31 9.11 -18.66 -2.94
N GLY A 32 8.80 -19.11 -1.72
CA GLY A 32 7.73 -18.52 -0.89
C GLY A 32 7.96 -17.03 -0.62
N MET A 33 9.19 -16.63 -0.27
CA MET A 33 9.56 -15.22 -0.08
C MET A 33 9.41 -14.42 -1.38
N ALA A 34 9.84 -14.96 -2.52
CA ALA A 34 9.73 -14.28 -3.81
C ALA A 34 8.27 -14.06 -4.23
N ILE A 35 7.40 -15.05 -4.05
CA ILE A 35 5.96 -14.93 -4.32
C ILE A 35 5.35 -13.86 -3.41
N LYS A 36 5.61 -13.92 -2.11
CA LYS A 36 5.09 -12.94 -1.15
C LYS A 36 5.52 -11.52 -1.47
N ALA A 37 6.79 -11.32 -1.85
CA ALA A 37 7.28 -10.01 -2.27
C ALA A 37 6.55 -9.48 -3.52
N LEU A 38 6.23 -10.34 -4.49
CA LEU A 38 5.44 -9.96 -5.66
C LEU A 38 4.00 -9.61 -5.29
N GLU A 39 3.37 -10.35 -4.38
CA GLU A 39 2.03 -10.05 -3.86
C GLU A 39 1.99 -8.70 -3.14
N GLU A 40 2.99 -8.39 -2.32
CA GLU A 40 3.10 -7.09 -1.64
C GLU A 40 3.26 -5.94 -2.66
N VAL A 41 4.07 -6.12 -3.71
CA VAL A 41 4.22 -5.13 -4.79
C VAL A 41 2.89 -4.89 -5.51
N GLN A 42 2.08 -5.93 -5.75
CA GLN A 42 0.75 -5.76 -6.35
C GLN A 42 -0.14 -4.83 -5.51
N GLN A 43 -0.12 -4.96 -4.19
CA GLN A 43 -0.92 -4.12 -3.30
C GLN A 43 -0.52 -2.64 -3.42
N TYR A 44 0.77 -2.33 -3.52
CA TYR A 44 1.23 -0.95 -3.72
C TYR A 44 0.83 -0.40 -5.09
N ARG A 45 0.91 -1.21 -6.15
CA ARG A 45 0.50 -0.78 -7.50
C ARG A 45 -1.00 -0.51 -7.62
N GLN A 46 -1.83 -1.14 -6.79
CA GLN A 46 -3.26 -0.82 -6.71
C GLN A 46 -3.53 0.56 -6.12
N ILE A 47 -2.64 1.10 -5.27
CA ILE A 47 -2.76 2.45 -4.71
C ILE A 47 -2.48 3.50 -5.80
N GLY A 48 -1.50 3.23 -6.68
CA GLY A 48 -1.10 4.10 -7.78
C GLY A 48 0.40 4.39 -7.79
N THR A 49 0.83 5.16 -8.76
CA THR A 49 2.20 5.68 -8.88
C THR A 49 2.44 6.81 -7.88
N VAL A 50 3.72 7.10 -7.62
CA VAL A 50 4.12 8.22 -6.75
C VAL A 50 3.60 9.55 -7.32
N GLU A 51 3.62 9.70 -8.63
CA GLU A 51 3.11 10.86 -9.36
C GLU A 51 1.59 11.00 -9.18
N GLU A 52 0.82 9.93 -9.33
CA GLU A 52 -0.64 9.94 -9.09
C GLU A 52 -0.97 10.28 -7.64
N CYS A 53 -0.23 9.71 -6.68
CA CYS A 53 -0.42 10.01 -5.26
C CYS A 53 -0.12 11.48 -4.94
N ARG A 54 0.95 12.03 -5.54
CA ARG A 54 1.30 13.44 -5.40
C ARG A 54 0.23 14.35 -6.01
N GLU A 55 -0.24 14.02 -7.20
CA GLU A 55 -1.33 14.76 -7.84
C GLU A 55 -2.61 14.74 -7.01
N ALA A 56 -2.95 13.61 -6.38
CA ALA A 56 -4.12 13.50 -5.51
C ALA A 56 -4.03 14.43 -4.29
N VAL A 57 -2.84 14.58 -3.70
CA VAL A 57 -2.59 15.54 -2.60
C VAL A 57 -2.68 16.98 -3.09
N ASP A 58 -2.07 17.29 -4.24
CA ASP A 58 -2.07 18.66 -4.80
C ASP A 58 -3.48 19.12 -5.22
N LYS A 59 -4.30 18.21 -5.74
CA LYS A 59 -5.70 18.45 -6.13
C LYS A 59 -6.68 18.45 -4.96
N GLN A 60 -6.24 18.13 -3.74
CA GLN A 60 -7.13 18.08 -2.58
C GLN A 60 -7.67 19.48 -2.24
N THR A 61 -9.00 19.60 -2.20
CA THR A 61 -9.67 20.83 -1.76
C THR A 61 -9.59 20.94 -0.25
N ALA A 62 -9.11 22.09 0.24
CA ALA A 62 -9.08 22.37 1.66
C ALA A 62 -10.52 22.55 2.19
N ILE A 63 -10.81 21.99 3.36
CA ILE A 63 -12.12 22.13 4.02
C ILE A 63 -11.99 22.89 5.34
N SER A 64 -13.02 23.63 5.72
CA SER A 64 -12.99 24.47 6.91
C SER A 64 -12.85 23.64 8.18
N ILE A 65 -11.99 24.07 9.09
CA ILE A 65 -11.81 23.44 10.39
C ILE A 65 -13.09 23.57 11.24
N GLU A 66 -13.41 22.53 12.03
CA GLU A 66 -14.47 22.59 13.04
C GLU A 66 -13.95 23.19 14.34
N LEU A 67 -14.71 24.11 14.93
CA LEU A 67 -14.34 24.78 16.17
C LEU A 67 -15.32 24.38 17.28
N ILE A 68 -14.84 23.54 18.20
CA ILE A 68 -15.65 22.99 19.29
C ILE A 68 -14.96 23.38 20.60
N GLU A 69 -15.65 24.15 21.45
CA GLU A 69 -15.13 24.63 22.74
C GLU A 69 -13.76 25.34 22.64
N GLY A 70 -13.55 26.13 21.58
CA GLY A 70 -12.30 26.85 21.36
C GLY A 70 -11.13 25.98 20.86
N LYS A 71 -11.40 24.71 20.55
CA LYS A 71 -10.42 23.77 19.98
C LYS A 71 -10.77 23.44 18.52
N TYR A 72 -9.74 23.15 17.75
CA TYR A 72 -9.84 22.82 16.33
C TYR A 72 -9.97 21.32 16.13
N PHE A 73 -10.90 20.90 15.28
CA PHE A 73 -11.16 19.50 14.95
C PHE A 73 -11.20 19.29 13.43
N CYS A 74 -10.71 18.13 13.00
CA CYS A 74 -10.80 17.73 11.62
C CYS A 74 -12.25 17.36 11.26
N PRO A 75 -12.88 18.00 10.26
CA PRO A 75 -14.26 17.66 9.87
C PRO A 75 -14.42 16.25 9.27
N LYS A 76 -13.32 15.60 8.86
CA LYS A 76 -13.38 14.24 8.29
C LYS A 76 -13.37 13.15 9.34
N CYS A 77 -12.52 13.28 10.37
CA CYS A 77 -12.30 12.22 11.35
C CYS A 77 -12.53 12.67 12.80
N HIS A 78 -12.96 13.91 13.02
CA HIS A 78 -13.25 14.54 14.31
C HIS A 78 -12.11 14.44 15.35
N ASN A 79 -10.88 14.31 14.87
CA ASN A 79 -9.69 14.32 15.73
C ASN A 79 -9.25 15.75 16.02
N LEU A 80 -8.77 15.98 17.25
CA LEU A 80 -8.18 17.24 17.67
C LEU A 80 -7.01 17.61 16.75
N MET A 81 -7.02 18.85 16.25
CA MET A 81 -6.01 19.40 15.37
C MET A 81 -5.25 20.55 16.05
N PRO A 82 -4.08 20.29 16.66
CA PRO A 82 -3.32 21.36 17.31
C PRO A 82 -2.72 22.37 16.30
N TYR A 83 -2.54 21.97 15.04
CA TYR A 83 -1.93 22.80 13.99
C TYR A 83 -2.76 22.75 12.69
N PRO A 84 -2.84 23.87 11.94
CA PRO A 84 -3.51 23.91 10.63
C PRO A 84 -2.67 23.24 9.54
N GLY A 85 -3.28 22.99 8.37
CA GLY A 85 -2.62 22.41 7.20
C GLY A 85 -3.20 21.04 6.85
N TYR A 86 -2.72 19.97 7.50
CA TYR A 86 -3.18 18.61 7.26
C TYR A 86 -3.49 17.88 8.57
N CYS A 87 -4.65 17.22 8.61
CA CYS A 87 -4.94 16.23 9.64
C CYS A 87 -4.14 14.92 9.39
N GLY A 88 -3.92 14.10 10.43
CA GLY A 88 -3.32 12.77 10.28
C GLY A 88 -4.10 11.79 9.38
N CYS A 89 -5.36 12.10 9.05
CA CYS A 89 -6.12 11.39 8.02
C CYS A 89 -5.88 11.93 6.59
N TRP A 90 -4.84 12.75 6.41
CA TRP A 90 -4.43 13.40 5.17
C TRP A 90 -5.44 14.37 4.57
N GLN A 91 -6.39 14.87 5.37
CA GLN A 91 -7.31 15.91 4.93
C GLN A 91 -6.65 17.29 5.05
N LYS A 92 -6.55 18.02 3.94
CA LYS A 92 -6.19 19.43 3.91
C LYS A 92 -7.31 20.27 4.50
N VAL A 93 -6.96 21.18 5.39
CA VAL A 93 -7.90 22.09 6.04
C VAL A 93 -7.42 23.54 5.95
N TYR A 94 -8.36 24.47 6.12
CA TYR A 94 -8.09 25.90 6.25
C TYR A 94 -8.83 26.52 7.43
#